data_AF-A0A1J6I7E6-F1
#
_entry.id   AF-A0A1J6I7E6-F1
#
_cell.length_a   1.000
_cell.length_b   1.000
_cell.length_c   1.000
_cell.angle_alpha   90.00
_cell.angle_beta   90.00
_cell.angle_gamma   90.00
#
_symmetry.space_group_name_H-M   'P 1'
#
loop_
_entity.id
_entity.type
_entity.pdbx_description
1 polymer ?
#
loop_
_entity_poly.entity_id
_entity_poly.type
_entity_poly.pdbx_seq_one_letter_code
_entity_poly.pdbx_strand_id
1 'polypeptide(L)'
;MAKKKTQRSAATNRRLKMYNSRPKRDHKGKIIKHDLQSKKLPSTRIQPDPRWFINTRVICQKKLELFREEIQNRLSSNYNVILNESKLPMSLLNDHLKKGKLHSIDSEPIADACGPKAKRKCPKHIESVAKNDMSEDAVLAVHEETGPSKPNIFTGRRTLDPKQTKSKHF
;
A
#
# COMPACT_ATOMS: atom_id res chain seq x y z
N MET A 1 39.88 3.56 -47.04
CA MET A 1 38.40 3.55 -47.07
C MET A 1 37.87 4.39 -45.91
N ALA A 2 37.22 5.52 -46.19
CA ALA A 2 36.89 6.53 -45.17
C ALA A 2 35.75 6.06 -44.25
N LYS A 3 36.00 6.05 -42.93
CA LYS A 3 35.04 5.71 -41.88
C LYS A 3 34.01 6.86 -41.80
N LYS A 4 32.80 6.66 -42.31
CA LYS A 4 31.74 7.68 -42.40
C LYS A 4 31.35 8.18 -40.99
N LYS A 5 31.92 9.33 -40.62
CA LYS A 5 31.82 9.99 -39.31
C LYS A 5 30.50 10.76 -39.19
N THR A 6 29.34 10.13 -39.40
CA THR A 6 28.02 10.85 -39.33
C THR A 6 26.76 9.98 -39.34
N GLN A 7 26.84 8.69 -38.99
CA GLN A 7 25.63 7.85 -39.00
C GLN A 7 25.23 7.48 -37.57
N ARG A 8 24.04 7.95 -37.17
CA ARG A 8 23.38 7.50 -35.94
C ARG A 8 23.26 5.97 -35.98
N SER A 9 23.48 5.32 -34.83
CA SER A 9 23.28 3.87 -34.72
C SER A 9 21.85 3.47 -35.05
N ALA A 10 21.64 2.24 -35.51
CA ALA A 10 20.31 1.73 -35.84
C ALA A 10 19.33 1.80 -34.65
N ALA A 11 19.82 1.57 -33.42
CA ALA A 11 19.04 1.73 -32.19
C ALA A 11 18.60 3.18 -31.97
N THR A 12 19.52 4.14 -32.13
CA THR A 12 19.21 5.57 -32.04
C THR A 12 18.18 5.98 -33.09
N ASN A 13 18.28 5.47 -34.32
CA ASN A 13 17.30 5.75 -35.38
C ASN A 13 15.90 5.20 -35.05
N ARG A 14 15.80 3.98 -34.50
CA ARG A 14 14.52 3.41 -34.06
C ARG A 14 13.90 4.20 -32.91
N ARG A 15 14.71 4.61 -31.92
CA ARG A 15 14.27 5.49 -30.82
C ARG A 15 13.78 6.85 -31.33
N LEU A 16 14.50 7.47 -32.25
CA LEU A 16 14.07 8.76 -32.81
C LEU A 16 12.80 8.62 -33.65
N LYS A 17 12.65 7.51 -34.38
CA LYS A 17 11.43 7.22 -35.14
C LYS A 17 10.19 7.04 -34.24
N MET A 18 10.37 6.54 -33.01
CA MET A 18 9.29 6.42 -32.01
C MET A 18 8.62 7.76 -31.72
N TYR A 19 9.40 8.85 -31.53
CA TYR A 19 8.86 10.19 -31.27
C TYR A 19 8.04 10.75 -32.44
N ASN A 20 8.27 10.25 -33.66
CA ASN A 20 7.57 10.69 -34.88
C ASN A 20 6.40 9.77 -35.27
N SER A 21 5.88 8.95 -34.35
CA SER A 21 4.78 8.03 -34.65
C SER A 21 3.46 8.77 -34.88
N ARG A 22 2.92 8.65 -36.11
CA ARG A 22 1.62 9.20 -36.52
C ARG A 22 0.89 8.20 -37.42
N PRO A 23 -0.46 8.15 -37.38
CA PRO A 23 -1.23 7.31 -38.31
C PRO A 23 -1.00 7.74 -39.75
N LYS A 24 -0.73 6.77 -40.63
CA LYS A 24 -0.68 7.00 -42.07
C LYS A 24 -2.10 7.02 -42.62
N ARG A 25 -2.45 8.09 -43.33
CA ARG A 25 -3.77 8.30 -43.94
C ARG A 25 -3.70 8.25 -45.46
N ASP A 26 -4.81 7.87 -46.07
CA ASP A 26 -5.07 7.99 -47.51
C ASP A 26 -5.44 9.45 -47.88
N HIS A 27 -5.44 9.78 -49.16
CA HIS A 27 -5.87 11.09 -49.67
C HIS A 27 -7.31 11.45 -49.21
N LYS A 28 -8.18 10.45 -49.06
CA LYS A 28 -9.54 10.60 -48.54
C LYS A 28 -9.62 10.72 -47.00
N GLY A 29 -8.49 10.80 -46.30
CA GLY A 29 -8.41 10.95 -44.85
C GLY A 29 -8.60 9.66 -44.03
N LYS A 30 -8.86 8.52 -44.68
CA LYS A 30 -9.01 7.21 -44.01
C LYS A 30 -7.65 6.71 -43.49
N ILE A 31 -7.61 6.22 -42.25
CA ILE A 31 -6.39 5.67 -41.63
C ILE A 31 -6.07 4.31 -42.25
N ILE A 32 -4.90 4.20 -42.88
CA ILE A 32 -4.39 2.96 -43.49
C ILE A 32 -3.67 2.11 -42.44
N LYS A 33 -2.80 2.75 -41.64
CA LYS A 33 -1.99 2.06 -40.63
C LYS A 33 -1.82 2.94 -39.40
N HIS A 34 -1.95 2.32 -38.24
CA HIS A 34 -1.53 2.88 -36.96
C HIS A 34 -0.67 1.83 -36.25
N ASP A 35 0.51 2.20 -35.75
CA ASP A 35 1.47 1.24 -35.20
C ASP A 35 1.01 0.65 -33.84
N LEU A 36 0.37 1.46 -32.98
CA LEU A 36 -0.06 1.05 -31.63
C LEU A 36 -1.59 0.91 -31.43
N GLN A 37 -2.40 1.18 -32.47
CA GLN A 37 -3.86 1.21 -32.35
C GLN A 37 -4.48 0.29 -33.42
N SER A 38 -4.26 -1.02 -33.25
CA SER A 38 -4.93 -2.02 -34.08
C SER A 38 -6.41 -2.11 -33.69
N LYS A 39 -7.32 -2.05 -34.67
CA LYS A 39 -8.76 -2.25 -34.46
C LYS A 39 -9.18 -3.71 -34.34
N LYS A 40 -8.26 -4.64 -34.60
CA LYS A 40 -8.52 -6.08 -34.53
C LYS A 40 -8.59 -6.51 -33.07
N LEU A 41 -9.69 -7.16 -32.69
CA LEU A 41 -9.84 -7.79 -31.39
C LEU A 41 -8.98 -9.06 -31.34
N PRO A 42 -8.03 -9.17 -30.39
CA PRO A 42 -7.31 -10.42 -30.17
C PRO A 42 -8.22 -11.46 -29.49
N SER A 43 -7.91 -12.74 -29.67
CA SER A 43 -8.54 -13.79 -28.85
C SER A 43 -8.08 -13.64 -27.40
N THR A 44 -9.02 -13.51 -26.47
CA THR A 44 -8.77 -13.33 -25.03
C THR A 44 -8.75 -14.64 -24.25
N ARG A 45 -9.04 -15.78 -24.92
CA ARG A 45 -9.10 -17.08 -24.26
C ARG A 45 -7.69 -17.53 -23.89
N ILE A 46 -7.50 -17.81 -22.61
CA ILE A 46 -6.27 -18.40 -22.10
C ILE A 46 -6.38 -19.93 -22.22
N GLN A 47 -5.34 -20.58 -22.75
CA GLN A 47 -5.31 -22.04 -22.90
C GLN A 47 -5.24 -22.72 -21.53
N PRO A 48 -6.06 -23.75 -21.24
CA PRO A 48 -5.93 -24.48 -19.98
C PRO A 48 -4.55 -25.17 -19.90
N ASP A 49 -3.78 -24.89 -18.86
CA ASP A 49 -2.50 -25.55 -18.56
C ASP A 49 -2.41 -25.89 -17.06
N PRO A 50 -2.13 -27.15 -16.66
CA PRO A 50 -1.95 -27.51 -15.26
C PRO A 50 -0.82 -26.72 -14.56
N ARG A 51 0.15 -26.18 -15.30
CA ARG A 51 1.26 -25.38 -14.75
C ARG A 51 0.81 -24.14 -13.99
N TRP A 52 -0.38 -23.62 -14.24
CA TRP A 52 -0.90 -22.47 -13.49
C TRP A 52 -1.16 -22.78 -12.02
N PHE A 53 -1.44 -24.05 -11.72
CA PHE A 53 -1.72 -24.52 -10.38
C PHE A 53 -0.50 -25.14 -9.72
N ILE A 54 0.64 -25.22 -10.42
CA ILE A 54 1.91 -25.66 -9.84
C ILE A 54 2.54 -24.50 -9.07
N ASN A 55 3.09 -24.81 -7.89
CA ASN A 55 3.82 -23.85 -7.07
C ASN A 55 5.01 -23.26 -7.85
N THR A 56 4.93 -21.98 -8.21
CA THR A 56 5.94 -21.32 -9.07
C THR A 56 7.19 -20.86 -8.31
N ARG A 57 7.08 -20.59 -7.00
CA ARG A 57 8.18 -20.18 -6.13
C ARG A 57 8.12 -20.97 -4.84
N VAL A 58 9.11 -21.83 -4.62
CA VAL A 58 9.26 -22.61 -3.39
C VAL A 58 10.57 -22.21 -2.72
N ILE A 59 10.54 -22.02 -1.41
CA ILE A 59 11.73 -21.73 -0.60
C ILE A 59 11.95 -22.84 0.43
N CYS A 60 13.21 -23.23 0.63
CA CYS A 60 13.60 -24.15 1.68
C CYS A 60 13.66 -23.41 3.03
N GLN A 61 13.19 -24.06 4.11
CA GLN A 61 13.18 -23.48 5.45
C GLN A 61 14.56 -22.99 5.92
N LYS A 62 15.62 -23.77 5.69
CA LYS A 62 17.01 -23.39 6.04
C LYS A 62 17.45 -22.09 5.37
N LYS A 63 17.06 -21.88 4.11
CA LYS A 63 17.39 -20.67 3.35
C LYS A 63 16.58 -19.47 3.85
N LEU A 64 15.35 -19.71 4.27
CA LEU A 64 14.49 -18.70 4.87
C LEU A 64 15.10 -18.21 6.19
N GLU A 65 15.55 -19.12 7.05
CA GLU A 65 16.18 -18.78 8.33
C GLU A 65 17.47 -17.96 8.17
N LEU A 66 18.39 -18.41 7.30
CA LEU A 66 19.61 -17.64 6.96
C LEU A 66 19.28 -16.22 6.46
N PHE A 67 18.22 -16.10 5.67
CA PHE A 67 17.78 -14.80 5.17
C PHE A 67 17.20 -13.91 6.27
N ARG A 68 16.48 -14.47 7.26
CA ARG A 68 16.00 -13.72 8.43
C ARG A 68 17.17 -13.12 9.20
N GLU A 69 18.21 -13.91 9.45
CA GLU A 69 19.42 -13.48 10.15
C GLU A 69 20.16 -12.37 9.38
N GLU A 70 20.39 -12.56 8.08
CA GLU A 70 21.10 -11.58 7.26
C GLU A 70 20.35 -10.25 7.20
N ILE A 71 19.02 -10.28 7.00
CA ILE A 71 18.21 -9.07 6.94
C ILE A 71 18.15 -8.35 8.30
N GLN A 72 18.01 -9.08 9.41
CA GLN A 72 18.02 -8.46 10.74
C GLN A 72 19.35 -7.75 11.03
N ASN A 73 20.46 -8.35 10.61
CA ASN A 73 21.80 -7.75 10.75
C ASN A 73 22.00 -6.52 9.85
N ARG A 74 21.38 -6.50 8.65
CA ARG A 74 21.52 -5.38 7.70
C ARG A 74 20.54 -4.23 7.94
N LEU A 75 19.33 -4.53 8.42
CA LEU A 75 18.30 -3.52 8.73
C LEU A 75 18.58 -2.77 10.04
N SER A 76 19.33 -3.37 10.97
CA SER A 76 19.70 -2.70 12.23
C SER A 76 20.58 -1.46 12.01
N SER A 77 21.29 -1.40 10.89
CA SER A 77 22.12 -0.25 10.50
C SER A 77 21.37 0.72 9.58
N ASN A 78 21.22 1.97 10.01
CA ASN A 78 20.50 3.02 9.27
C ASN A 78 21.17 3.49 7.96
N TYR A 79 22.43 3.11 7.70
CA TYR A 79 23.20 3.56 6.54
C TYR A 79 23.21 2.59 5.37
N ASN A 80 22.68 1.38 5.55
CA ASN A 80 22.70 0.36 4.52
C ASN A 80 21.48 0.47 3.60
N VAL A 81 21.71 0.53 2.29
CA VAL A 81 20.67 0.58 1.25
C VAL A 81 20.72 -0.68 0.40
N ILE A 82 19.56 -1.30 0.18
CA ILE A 82 19.42 -2.47 -0.69
C ILE A 82 19.36 -1.98 -2.15
N LEU A 83 20.34 -2.39 -2.97
CA LEU A 83 20.38 -2.03 -4.40
C LEU A 83 19.52 -2.95 -5.27
N ASN A 84 19.56 -4.26 -4.99
CA ASN A 84 18.77 -5.27 -5.68
C ASN A 84 18.05 -6.12 -4.62
N GLU A 85 16.72 -6.05 -4.62
CA GLU A 85 15.91 -6.89 -3.75
C GLU A 85 15.95 -8.36 -4.19
N SER A 86 16.05 -9.27 -3.22
CA SER A 86 15.84 -10.68 -3.51
C SER A 86 14.36 -10.91 -3.81
N LYS A 87 14.05 -11.81 -4.75
CA LYS A 87 12.66 -12.10 -5.17
C LYS A 87 11.88 -12.97 -4.16
N LEU A 88 12.16 -12.78 -2.87
CA LEU A 88 11.51 -13.48 -1.77
C LEU A 88 10.34 -12.65 -1.24
N PRO A 89 9.20 -13.27 -0.90
CA PRO A 89 8.11 -12.57 -0.26
C PRO A 89 8.55 -12.17 1.16
N MET A 90 8.84 -10.87 1.36
CA MET A 90 9.20 -10.29 2.66
C MET A 90 8.11 -10.48 3.73
N SER A 91 6.89 -10.84 3.33
CA SER A 91 5.82 -11.23 4.25
C SER A 91 6.19 -12.43 5.14
N LEU A 92 7.10 -13.31 4.71
CA LEU A 92 7.54 -14.45 5.52
C LEU A 92 8.58 -14.07 6.58
N LEU A 93 9.09 -12.84 6.58
CA LEU A 93 10.05 -12.37 7.58
C LEU A 93 9.37 -12.00 8.90
N ASN A 94 8.20 -11.37 8.79
CA ASN A 94 7.46 -10.85 9.93
C ASN A 94 6.49 -11.93 10.42
N ASP A 95 6.98 -12.88 11.22
CA ASP A 95 6.09 -13.72 12.03
C ASP A 95 5.46 -12.78 13.07
N HIS A 96 4.26 -12.28 12.79
CA HIS A 96 3.52 -11.44 13.73
C HIS A 96 3.11 -12.29 14.93
N LEU A 97 4.03 -12.48 15.88
CA LEU A 97 3.74 -12.99 17.23
C LEU A 97 2.99 -11.95 18.08
N LYS A 98 2.39 -10.94 17.44
CA LYS A 98 1.33 -10.17 18.05
C LYS A 98 0.16 -11.13 18.19
N LYS A 99 0.12 -11.86 19.31
CA LYS A 99 -1.07 -12.53 19.81
C LYS A 99 -2.20 -11.51 19.65
N GLY A 100 -3.04 -11.69 18.63
CA GLY A 100 -4.10 -10.75 18.33
C GLY A 100 -4.85 -10.55 19.65
N LYS A 101 -4.94 -9.30 20.11
CA LYS A 101 -5.75 -8.99 21.29
C LYS A 101 -7.08 -9.68 21.04
N LEU A 102 -7.43 -10.63 21.92
CA LEU A 102 -8.52 -11.57 21.73
C LEU A 102 -9.72 -10.77 21.21
N HIS A 103 -10.24 -11.13 20.03
CA HIS A 103 -11.28 -10.33 19.38
C HIS A 103 -12.49 -10.23 20.31
N SER A 104 -12.63 -9.09 21.01
CA SER A 104 -13.69 -8.89 21.99
C SER A 104 -15.07 -9.03 21.37
N ILE A 105 -15.18 -8.79 20.05
CA ILE A 105 -16.41 -8.93 19.26
C ILE A 105 -16.84 -10.39 19.12
N ASP A 106 -15.88 -11.32 19.04
CA ASP A 106 -16.16 -12.76 18.93
C ASP A 106 -16.54 -13.34 20.30
N SER A 107 -16.01 -12.77 21.38
CA SER A 107 -16.37 -13.15 22.75
C SER A 107 -17.68 -12.51 23.21
N GLU A 108 -17.93 -11.26 22.82
CA GLU A 108 -19.14 -10.49 23.12
C GLU A 108 -19.53 -9.63 21.92
N PRO A 109 -20.58 -10.00 21.16
CA PRO A 109 -21.06 -9.14 20.09
C PRO A 109 -21.61 -7.84 20.68
N ILE A 110 -21.42 -6.73 19.97
CA ILE A 110 -21.78 -5.38 20.45
C ILE A 110 -23.27 -5.30 20.86
N ALA A 111 -24.15 -6.03 20.18
CA ALA A 111 -25.58 -6.09 20.51
C ALA A 111 -25.87 -6.66 21.91
N ASP A 112 -25.03 -7.55 22.41
CA ASP A 112 -25.16 -8.16 23.74
C ASP A 112 -24.40 -7.36 24.82
N ALA A 113 -23.37 -6.60 24.42
CA ALA A 113 -22.60 -5.74 25.31
C ALA A 113 -23.26 -4.36 25.55
N CYS A 114 -23.93 -3.80 24.54
CA CYS A 114 -24.53 -2.47 24.54
C CYS A 114 -25.87 -2.45 23.78
N GLY A 115 -26.91 -1.90 24.42
CA GLY A 115 -28.22 -1.68 23.79
C GLY A 115 -29.41 -2.28 24.55
N PRO A 116 -30.63 -2.20 24.00
CA PRO A 116 -31.85 -2.62 24.70
C PRO A 116 -31.90 -4.12 25.01
N LYS A 117 -31.21 -4.94 24.20
CA LYS A 117 -31.08 -6.39 24.38
C LYS A 117 -29.77 -6.78 25.08
N ALA A 118 -29.06 -5.82 25.67
CA ALA A 118 -27.79 -6.08 26.33
C ALA A 118 -27.96 -7.05 27.50
N LYS A 119 -27.10 -8.07 27.54
CA LYS A 119 -27.11 -9.13 28.55
C LYS A 119 -26.05 -8.90 29.63
N ARG A 120 -25.04 -8.07 29.36
CA ARG A 120 -23.94 -7.81 30.28
C ARG A 120 -24.40 -7.00 31.50
N LYS A 121 -24.11 -7.51 32.71
CA LYS A 121 -24.48 -6.85 33.98
C LYS A 121 -23.28 -6.25 34.73
N CYS A 122 -22.10 -6.86 34.64
CA CYS A 122 -20.87 -6.37 35.29
C CYS A 122 -19.69 -6.38 34.29
N PRO A 123 -18.71 -5.47 34.42
CA PRO A 123 -17.46 -5.57 33.67
C PRO A 123 -16.68 -6.84 34.08
N LYS A 124 -15.99 -7.48 33.14
CA LYS A 124 -15.25 -8.74 33.41
C LYS A 124 -13.90 -8.53 34.10
N HIS A 125 -13.35 -7.31 34.03
CA HIS A 125 -12.08 -6.95 34.65
C HIS A 125 -12.36 -5.99 35.81
N ILE A 126 -12.67 -6.53 36.99
CA ILE A 126 -12.99 -5.76 38.21
C ILE A 126 -11.88 -5.92 39.26
N GLU A 127 -10.94 -6.86 39.10
CA GLU A 127 -9.92 -7.15 40.13
C GLU A 127 -9.04 -5.94 40.47
N SER A 128 -8.81 -5.00 39.54
CA SER A 128 -8.08 -3.74 39.80
C SER A 128 -8.93 -2.64 40.44
N VAL A 129 -10.27 -2.79 40.50
CA VAL A 129 -11.19 -1.76 41.01
C VAL A 129 -11.52 -1.97 42.49
N ALA A 130 -11.32 -3.18 43.00
CA ALA A 130 -11.81 -3.57 44.32
C ALA A 130 -10.95 -3.09 45.50
N LYS A 131 -9.74 -2.56 45.27
CA LYS A 131 -8.84 -2.11 46.35
C LYS A 131 -8.03 -0.89 45.88
N ASN A 132 -8.46 0.31 46.27
CA ASN A 132 -7.67 1.54 46.42
C ASN A 132 -6.81 2.10 45.25
N ASP A 133 -6.68 1.42 44.11
CA ASP A 133 -5.75 1.83 43.04
C ASP A 133 -6.35 2.83 42.01
N MET A 134 -7.64 3.15 42.15
CA MET A 134 -8.33 4.09 41.26
C MET A 134 -7.74 5.51 41.30
N SER A 135 -7.12 5.91 42.41
CA SER A 135 -6.47 7.22 42.51
C SER A 135 -5.16 7.28 41.74
N GLU A 136 -4.33 6.23 41.83
CA GLU A 136 -2.99 6.17 41.22
C GLU A 136 -3.06 6.07 39.69
N ASP A 137 -3.98 5.27 39.13
CA ASP A 137 -4.17 5.17 37.68
C ASP A 137 -4.79 6.44 37.08
N ALA A 138 -5.65 7.14 37.84
CA ALA A 138 -6.25 8.40 37.42
C ALA A 138 -5.23 9.55 37.43
N VAL A 139 -4.30 9.62 38.39
CA VAL A 139 -3.24 10.63 38.35
C VAL A 139 -2.22 10.36 37.24
N LEU A 140 -1.88 9.10 36.94
CA LEU A 140 -0.99 8.76 35.82
C LEU A 140 -1.58 9.14 34.45
N ALA A 141 -2.89 8.95 34.24
CA ALA A 141 -3.56 9.33 32.99
C ALA A 141 -3.63 10.86 32.78
N VAL A 142 -3.68 11.65 33.86
CA VAL A 142 -3.64 13.12 33.79
C VAL A 142 -2.23 13.63 33.45
N HIS A 143 -1.17 12.92 33.85
CA HIS A 143 0.21 13.30 33.55
C HIS A 143 0.65 13.02 32.11
N GLU A 144 0.01 12.10 31.39
CA GLU A 144 0.35 11.76 30.00
C GLU A 144 -0.18 12.78 28.97
N GLU A 145 -1.21 13.56 29.33
CA GLU A 145 -1.79 14.65 28.51
C GLU A 145 -1.01 15.98 28.62
N THR A 146 0.01 16.07 29.49
CA THR A 146 0.91 17.24 29.61
C THR A 146 2.33 16.92 29.15
N GLY A 147 2.48 16.32 27.96
CA GLY A 147 3.74 16.27 27.22
C GLY A 147 3.76 17.31 26.08
N PRO A 148 4.93 17.85 25.66
CA PRO A 148 4.99 19.00 24.78
C PRO A 148 4.25 18.77 23.46
N SER A 149 3.35 19.70 23.16
CA SER A 149 2.57 19.75 21.93
C SER A 149 3.48 19.65 20.71
N LYS A 150 3.28 18.61 19.89
CA LYS A 150 3.76 18.61 18.50
C LYS A 150 2.97 19.68 17.74
N PRO A 151 3.60 20.55 16.94
CA PRO A 151 2.88 21.60 16.22
C PRO A 151 1.84 20.97 15.29
N ASN A 152 0.58 21.34 15.49
CA ASN A 152 -0.54 20.91 14.68
C ASN A 152 -0.49 21.65 13.33
N ILE A 153 -0.01 20.97 12.29
CA ILE A 153 0.12 21.50 10.92
C ILE A 153 -1.24 21.65 10.20
N PHE A 154 -2.37 21.35 10.85
CA PHE A 154 -3.68 21.29 10.18
C PHE A 154 -4.68 22.41 10.49
N THR A 155 -4.33 23.48 11.22
CA THR A 155 -5.25 24.62 11.38
C THR A 155 -5.00 25.71 10.33
N GLY A 156 -5.28 25.40 9.07
CA GLY A 156 -5.53 26.44 8.06
C GLY A 156 -6.90 27.06 8.29
N ARG A 157 -6.96 28.19 9.01
CA ARG A 157 -8.14 29.07 9.01
C ARG A 157 -8.38 29.53 7.57
N ARG A 158 -9.31 28.91 6.86
CA ARG A 158 -10.01 29.55 5.74
C ARG A 158 -11.03 30.50 6.34
N THR A 159 -10.67 31.78 6.45
CA THR A 159 -11.65 32.86 6.56
C THR A 159 -12.44 32.90 5.26
N LEU A 160 -13.72 32.52 5.31
CA LEU A 160 -14.66 32.78 4.22
C LEU A 160 -15.39 34.09 4.56
N ASP A 161 -15.11 35.13 3.78
CA ASP A 161 -15.78 36.42 3.87
C ASP A 161 -17.29 36.28 3.58
N PRO A 162 -18.19 36.76 4.45
CA PRO A 162 -19.63 36.62 4.22
C PRO A 162 -20.15 37.81 3.41
N LYS A 163 -19.73 37.94 2.15
CA LYS A 163 -20.41 38.77 1.15
C LYS A 163 -20.15 38.22 -0.25
N GLN A 164 -21.01 37.33 -0.74
CA GLN A 164 -21.61 37.42 -2.09
C GLN A 164 -22.91 36.61 -2.13
N THR A 165 -23.98 37.31 -2.47
CA THR A 165 -25.31 36.79 -2.70
C THR A 165 -25.50 36.49 -4.20
N LYS A 166 -26.41 35.55 -4.48
CA LYS A 166 -27.22 35.34 -5.71
C LYS A 166 -26.75 34.35 -6.79
N SER A 167 -27.72 33.46 -7.12
CA SER A 167 -28.09 32.94 -8.47
C SER A 167 -27.11 31.91 -9.08
N LYS A 168 -27.52 30.72 -9.56
CA LYS A 168 -28.69 30.33 -10.35
C LYS A 168 -28.83 28.80 -10.33
N HIS A 169 -30.07 28.32 -10.44
CA HIS A 169 -30.37 26.95 -10.84
C HIS A 169 -30.04 26.75 -12.33
N PHE A 170 -29.46 25.61 -12.65
CA PHE A 170 -29.69 24.79 -13.85
C PHE A 170 -29.29 23.36 -13.53
#